data_AF-A0A366H6W8-F1
#
_entry.id   AF-A0A366H6W8-F1
#
_cell.length_a   1.000
_cell.length_b   1.000
_cell.length_c   1.000
_cell.angle_alpha   90.00
_cell.angle_beta   90.00
_cell.angle_gamma   90.00
#
_symmetry.space_group_name_H-M   'P 1'
#
loop_
_entity.id
_entity.type
_entity.pdbx_description
1 polymer ?
#
loop_
_entity_poly.entity_id
_entity_poly.type
_entity_poly.pdbx_seq_one_letter_code
_entity_poly.pdbx_strand_id
1 'polypeptide(L)'
;MPHLKIYARKGLNALQSGSKTFPGPAVEIYAADVTERVSELDNALTALRLALGFVMDLGSQSALDPDIYRYHYENFVLRVVGFVDRAHRLVGSALLMDKAKFESVGGNRFVTKQVKTNYPDIHAALQGVTQAVESYKGPRNELIHSAAYTSRELGLFQSIRHFGLDTGDIDVDELARGYFSGGATEIALTIARLVKTLANLLDALHPLFLIAVDHDNEHLKKKSAPEGTDKS
;
A
#
# COMPACT_ATOMS: atom_id res chain seq x y z
N MET A 1 7.70 19.76 2.56
CA MET A 1 6.44 20.06 1.84
C MET A 1 5.70 21.24 2.48
N PRO A 2 5.96 22.49 2.07
CA PRO A 2 5.32 23.68 2.64
C PRO A 2 3.79 23.71 2.38
N HIS A 3 3.32 23.31 1.19
CA HIS A 3 1.89 23.31 0.86
C HIS A 3 1.06 22.36 1.74
N LEU A 4 1.58 21.15 2.01
CA LEU A 4 0.93 20.21 2.94
C LEU A 4 0.79 20.79 4.35
N LYS A 5 1.84 21.45 4.87
CA LYS A 5 1.81 22.09 6.19
C LYS A 5 0.75 23.18 6.26
N ILE A 6 0.61 23.98 5.20
CA ILE A 6 -0.40 25.03 5.11
C ILE A 6 -1.80 24.41 5.03
N TYR A 7 -2.00 23.41 4.16
CA TYR A 7 -3.26 22.68 4.02
C TYR A 7 -3.71 22.07 5.35
N ALA A 8 -2.82 21.35 6.04
CA ALA A 8 -3.10 20.72 7.32
C ALA A 8 -3.49 21.74 8.39
N ARG A 9 -2.79 22.88 8.47
CA ARG A 9 -3.12 23.96 9.40
C ARG A 9 -4.51 24.55 9.11
N LYS A 10 -4.85 24.79 7.84
CA LYS A 10 -6.19 25.27 7.45
C LYS A 10 -7.27 24.26 7.84
N GLY A 11 -7.01 22.97 7.60
CA GLY A 11 -7.92 21.89 7.98
C GLY A 11 -8.13 21.79 9.49
N LEU A 12 -7.07 21.90 10.29
CA LEU A 12 -7.18 21.91 11.75
C LEU A 12 -7.97 23.12 12.27
N ASN A 13 -7.75 24.32 11.70
CA ASN A 13 -8.52 25.51 12.05
C ASN A 13 -10.01 25.36 11.69
N ALA A 14 -10.32 24.76 10.54
CA ALA A 14 -11.69 24.48 10.13
C ALA A 14 -12.37 23.46 11.06
N LEU A 15 -11.65 22.41 11.44
CA LEU A 15 -12.13 21.42 12.41
C LEU A 15 -12.43 22.08 13.76
N GLN A 16 -11.53 22.94 14.25
CA GLN A 16 -11.70 23.66 15.50
C GLN A 16 -12.91 24.62 15.48
N SER A 17 -13.22 25.22 14.34
CA SER A 17 -14.38 26.11 14.17
C SER A 17 -15.68 25.37 13.83
N GLY A 18 -15.67 24.04 13.76
CA GLY A 18 -16.84 23.22 13.39
C GLY A 18 -17.17 23.25 11.88
N SER A 19 -16.29 23.83 11.06
CA SER A 19 -16.45 23.81 9.61
C SER A 19 -16.02 22.46 9.03
N LYS A 20 -16.81 21.93 8.09
CA LYS A 20 -16.50 20.70 7.35
C LYS A 20 -15.62 20.93 6.12
N THR A 21 -15.44 22.18 5.69
CA THR A 21 -14.70 22.52 4.48
C THR A 21 -13.83 23.76 4.69
N PHE A 22 -12.77 23.87 3.90
CA PHE A 22 -11.94 25.07 3.84
C PHE A 22 -11.38 25.25 2.42
N PRO A 23 -11.15 26.50 1.99
CA PRO A 23 -10.58 26.77 0.68
C PRO A 23 -9.08 26.45 0.66
N GLY A 24 -8.63 25.82 -0.41
CA GLY A 24 -7.22 25.59 -0.71
C GLY A 24 -6.94 25.86 -2.19
N PRO A 25 -5.82 26.51 -2.56
CA PRO A 25 -5.36 26.55 -3.95
C PRO A 25 -5.08 25.13 -4.46
N ALA A 26 -5.09 24.96 -5.78
CA ALA A 26 -4.91 23.65 -6.42
C ALA A 26 -3.62 22.92 -5.96
N VAL A 27 -2.52 23.64 -5.74
CA VAL A 27 -1.26 23.06 -5.26
C VAL A 27 -1.36 22.48 -3.85
N GLU A 28 -2.15 23.09 -2.97
CA GLU A 28 -2.37 22.58 -1.61
C GLU A 28 -3.24 21.32 -1.64
N ILE A 29 -4.27 21.31 -2.48
CA ILE A 29 -5.15 20.14 -2.69
C ILE A 29 -4.35 18.99 -3.28
N TYR A 30 -3.55 19.24 -4.32
CA TYR A 30 -2.67 18.23 -4.92
C TYR A 30 -1.70 17.63 -3.91
N ALA A 31 -1.01 18.48 -3.15
CA ALA A 31 -0.08 18.02 -2.12
C ALA A 31 -0.78 17.17 -1.05
N ALA A 32 -2.00 17.53 -0.65
CA ALA A 32 -2.79 16.76 0.30
C ALA A 32 -3.21 15.41 -0.28
N ASP A 33 -3.78 15.38 -1.49
CA ASP A 33 -4.25 14.16 -2.15
C ASP A 33 -3.10 13.16 -2.36
N VAL A 34 -1.95 13.62 -2.88
CA VAL A 34 -0.77 12.76 -3.07
C VAL A 34 -0.26 12.25 -1.73
N THR A 35 -0.15 13.12 -0.71
CA THR A 35 0.32 12.72 0.61
C THR A 35 -0.60 11.67 1.23
N GLU A 36 -1.91 11.84 1.12
CA GLU A 36 -2.88 10.86 1.61
C GLU A 36 -2.66 9.49 0.99
N ARG A 37 -2.44 9.41 -0.34
CA ARG A 37 -2.14 8.13 -1.01
C ARG A 37 -0.80 7.53 -0.60
N VAL A 38 0.22 8.36 -0.37
CA VAL A 38 1.50 7.89 0.19
C VAL A 38 1.30 7.32 1.60
N SER A 39 0.53 8.00 2.45
CA SER A 39 0.20 7.52 3.80
C SER A 39 -0.59 6.21 3.78
N GLU A 40 -1.51 6.01 2.82
CA GLU A 40 -2.20 4.73 2.65
C GLU A 40 -1.24 3.57 2.36
N LEU A 41 -0.22 3.81 1.54
CA LEU A 41 0.82 2.82 1.21
C LEU A 41 1.75 2.56 2.41
N ASP A 42 2.14 3.59 3.14
CA ASP A 42 2.96 3.46 4.35
C ASP A 42 2.23 2.68 5.45
N ASN A 43 0.95 2.98 5.67
CA ASN A 43 0.09 2.22 6.57
C ASN A 43 -0.02 0.75 6.14
N ALA A 44 -0.15 0.49 4.84
CA ALA A 44 -0.18 -0.88 4.31
C ALA A 44 1.14 -1.62 4.53
N LEU A 45 2.30 -0.97 4.31
CA LEU A 45 3.62 -1.56 4.61
C LEU A 45 3.79 -1.85 6.10
N THR A 46 3.39 -0.92 6.97
CA THR A 46 3.43 -1.11 8.42
C THR A 46 2.58 -2.31 8.83
N ALA A 47 1.38 -2.43 8.27
CA ALA A 47 0.47 -3.54 8.51
C ALA A 47 1.03 -4.89 8.02
N LEU A 48 1.80 -4.91 6.93
CA LEU A 48 2.51 -6.11 6.44
C LEU A 48 3.69 -6.48 7.34
N ARG A 49 4.47 -5.49 7.80
CA ARG A 49 5.60 -5.71 8.74
C ARG A 49 5.11 -6.25 10.09
N LEU A 50 3.96 -5.78 10.56
CA LEU A 50 3.33 -6.34 11.77
C LEU A 50 2.97 -7.82 11.56
N ALA A 51 2.37 -8.17 10.42
CA ALA A 51 2.07 -9.57 10.12
C ALA A 51 3.35 -10.43 10.08
N LEU A 52 4.42 -9.93 9.45
CA LEU A 52 5.73 -10.58 9.47
C LEU A 52 6.23 -10.82 10.90
N GLY A 53 6.20 -9.78 11.75
CA GLY A 53 6.64 -9.88 13.14
C GLY A 53 5.92 -11.00 13.89
N PHE A 54 4.59 -11.07 13.75
CA PHE A 54 3.81 -12.16 14.36
C PHE A 54 4.21 -13.54 13.84
N VAL A 55 4.40 -13.70 12.53
CA VAL A 55 4.79 -15.02 11.97
C VAL A 55 6.21 -15.41 12.40
N MET A 56 7.13 -14.47 12.49
CA MET A 56 8.49 -14.70 13.02
C MET A 56 8.44 -15.12 14.50
N ASP A 57 7.66 -14.41 15.31
CA ASP A 57 7.53 -14.70 16.74
C ASP A 57 6.93 -16.10 16.96
N LEU A 58 5.92 -16.49 16.19
CA LEU A 58 5.34 -17.85 16.24
C LEU A 58 6.39 -18.93 15.99
N GLY A 59 7.31 -18.74 15.03
CA GLY A 59 8.39 -19.70 14.76
C GLY A 59 9.35 -19.91 15.95
N SER A 60 9.35 -19.00 16.92
CA SER A 60 10.19 -19.04 18.12
C SER A 60 9.47 -19.51 19.40
N GLN A 61 8.16 -19.70 19.36
CA GLN A 61 7.37 -20.08 20.53
C GLN A 61 7.51 -21.57 20.89
N SER A 62 7.43 -21.86 22.19
CA SER A 62 7.48 -23.22 22.73
C SER A 62 6.19 -24.00 22.51
N ALA A 63 5.05 -23.32 22.50
CA ALA A 63 3.74 -23.89 22.19
C ALA A 63 3.20 -23.24 20.92
N LEU A 64 2.98 -24.04 19.88
CA LEU A 64 2.57 -23.55 18.59
C LEU A 64 1.07 -23.56 18.39
N ASP A 65 0.57 -22.50 17.76
CA ASP A 65 -0.81 -22.43 17.31
C ASP A 65 -0.96 -22.27 15.79
N PRO A 66 -1.27 -23.37 15.07
CA PRO A 66 -1.55 -23.32 13.64
C PRO A 66 -2.68 -22.36 13.25
N ASP A 67 -3.67 -22.14 14.12
CA ASP A 67 -4.74 -21.18 13.84
C ASP A 67 -4.27 -19.74 13.94
N ILE A 68 -3.33 -19.44 14.85
CA ILE A 68 -2.72 -18.11 14.94
C ILE A 68 -1.86 -17.87 13.69
N TYR A 69 -1.07 -18.85 13.25
CA TYR A 69 -0.33 -18.74 11.98
C TYR A 69 -1.27 -18.47 10.81
N ARG A 70 -2.32 -19.28 10.68
CA ARG A 70 -3.35 -19.12 9.64
C ARG A 70 -3.90 -17.70 9.62
N TYR A 71 -4.36 -17.21 10.77
CA TYR A 71 -4.93 -15.87 10.89
C TYR A 71 -3.99 -14.76 10.40
N HIS A 72 -2.71 -14.79 10.82
CA HIS A 72 -1.75 -13.77 10.39
C HIS A 72 -1.38 -13.89 8.92
N TYR A 73 -1.27 -15.11 8.40
CA TYR A 73 -1.00 -15.36 6.99
C TYR A 73 -2.14 -14.87 6.09
N GLU A 74 -3.39 -15.14 6.45
CA GLU A 74 -4.57 -14.63 5.74
C GLU A 74 -4.59 -13.10 5.69
N ASN A 75 -4.33 -12.46 6.84
CA ASN A 75 -4.23 -11.01 6.93
C ASN A 75 -3.12 -10.45 6.04
N PHE A 76 -1.97 -11.13 5.97
CA PHE A 76 -0.90 -10.78 5.05
C PHE A 76 -1.35 -10.87 3.59
N VAL A 77 -1.93 -11.99 3.16
CA VAL A 77 -2.40 -12.21 1.77
C VAL A 77 -3.41 -11.15 1.34
N LEU A 78 -4.38 -10.81 2.20
CA LEU A 78 -5.39 -9.80 1.88
C LEU A 78 -4.77 -8.39 1.75
N ARG A 79 -3.84 -8.05 2.65
CA ARG A 79 -3.18 -6.73 2.65
C ARG A 79 -2.20 -6.57 1.49
N VAL A 80 -1.45 -7.62 1.16
CA VAL A 80 -0.41 -7.58 0.13
C VAL A 80 -1.02 -7.40 -1.25
N VAL A 81 -2.16 -8.05 -1.53
CA VAL A 81 -2.90 -7.84 -2.79
C VAL A 81 -3.53 -6.45 -2.84
N GLY A 82 -4.12 -5.98 -1.72
CA GLY A 82 -4.67 -4.62 -1.64
C GLY A 82 -3.62 -3.50 -1.76
N PHE A 83 -2.32 -3.82 -1.66
CA PHE A 83 -1.23 -2.87 -1.88
C PHE A 83 -1.23 -2.34 -3.32
N VAL A 84 -1.54 -3.21 -4.29
CA VAL A 84 -1.58 -2.87 -5.72
C VAL A 84 -2.65 -1.82 -6.00
N ASP A 85 -3.84 -1.95 -5.40
CA ASP A 85 -4.93 -0.97 -5.57
C ASP A 85 -4.50 0.42 -5.08
N ARG A 86 -3.81 0.48 -3.94
CA ARG A 86 -3.30 1.74 -3.37
C ARG A 86 -2.22 2.36 -4.26
N ALA A 87 -1.34 1.54 -4.85
CA ALA A 87 -0.33 2.03 -5.79
C ALA A 87 -0.96 2.65 -7.06
N HIS A 88 -2.04 2.05 -7.58
CA HIS A 88 -2.79 2.63 -8.70
C HIS A 88 -3.46 3.95 -8.31
N ARG A 89 -4.03 4.03 -7.10
CA ARG A 89 -4.62 5.27 -6.58
C ARG A 89 -3.59 6.39 -6.43
N LEU A 90 -2.39 6.08 -5.93
CA LEU A 90 -1.28 7.04 -5.89
C LEU A 90 -0.98 7.60 -7.28
N VAL A 91 -0.84 6.72 -8.28
CA VAL A 91 -0.60 7.15 -9.67
C VAL A 91 -1.75 8.00 -10.21
N GLY A 92 -3.00 7.61 -9.96
CA GLY A 92 -4.19 8.36 -10.34
C GLY A 92 -4.20 9.78 -9.75
N SER A 93 -3.92 9.91 -8.45
CA SER A 93 -3.79 11.20 -7.77
C SER A 93 -2.62 12.03 -8.29
N ALA A 94 -1.44 11.42 -8.47
CA ALA A 94 -0.23 12.11 -8.93
C ALA A 94 -0.39 12.69 -10.34
N LEU A 95 -1.20 12.05 -11.19
CA LEU A 95 -1.52 12.49 -12.56
C LEU A 95 -2.82 13.31 -12.65
N LEU A 96 -3.41 13.72 -11.52
CA LEU A 96 -4.66 14.51 -11.47
C LEU A 96 -5.80 13.86 -12.28
N MET A 97 -5.89 12.53 -12.26
CA MET A 97 -6.98 11.81 -12.92
C MET A 97 -8.30 12.02 -12.17
N ASP A 98 -9.41 11.72 -12.85
CA ASP A 98 -10.74 11.73 -12.24
C ASP A 98 -10.83 10.73 -11.08
N LYS A 99 -10.96 11.28 -9.86
CA LYS A 99 -11.01 10.53 -8.59
C LYS A 99 -12.12 9.49 -8.58
N ALA A 100 -13.30 9.82 -9.11
CA ALA A 100 -14.42 8.89 -9.15
C ALA A 100 -14.11 7.65 -10.01
N LYS A 101 -13.24 7.78 -11.01
CA LYS A 101 -12.87 6.66 -11.89
C LYS A 101 -11.82 5.76 -11.26
N PHE A 102 -10.74 6.31 -10.71
CA PHE A 102 -9.66 5.48 -10.18
C PHE A 102 -9.94 4.91 -8.77
N GLU A 103 -10.89 5.48 -8.03
CA GLU A 103 -11.34 4.90 -6.74
C GLU A 103 -12.42 3.83 -6.90
N SER A 104 -13.08 3.77 -8.06
CA SER A 104 -14.15 2.81 -8.35
C SER A 104 -13.66 1.36 -8.50
N VAL A 105 -14.60 0.41 -8.50
CA VAL A 105 -14.34 -0.99 -8.83
C VAL A 105 -13.74 -1.06 -10.23
N GLY A 106 -12.52 -1.59 -10.34
CA GLY A 106 -11.78 -1.64 -11.61
C GLY A 106 -10.96 -0.39 -11.93
N GLY A 107 -10.82 0.55 -10.98
CA GLY A 107 -10.00 1.75 -11.11
C GLY A 107 -8.56 1.48 -11.56
N ASN A 108 -7.97 0.35 -11.14
CA ASN A 108 -6.64 -0.07 -11.60
C ASN A 108 -6.55 -0.22 -13.12
N ARG A 109 -7.59 -0.77 -13.77
CA ARG A 109 -7.63 -0.92 -15.23
C ARG A 109 -7.72 0.44 -15.92
N PHE A 110 -8.48 1.37 -15.33
CA PHE A 110 -8.57 2.74 -15.82
C PHE A 110 -7.20 3.43 -15.75
N VAL A 111 -6.53 3.41 -14.59
CA VAL A 111 -5.19 4.01 -14.42
C VAL A 111 -4.19 3.38 -15.38
N THR A 112 -4.14 2.04 -15.46
CA THR A 112 -3.26 1.31 -16.38
C THR A 112 -3.43 1.75 -17.83
N LYS A 113 -4.68 1.89 -18.29
CA LYS A 113 -4.97 2.34 -19.66
C LYS A 113 -4.44 3.75 -19.94
N GLN A 114 -4.53 4.65 -18.95
CA GLN A 114 -4.05 6.04 -19.09
C GLN A 114 -2.52 6.13 -19.12
N VAL A 115 -1.84 5.36 -18.27
CA VAL A 115 -0.38 5.45 -18.14
C VAL A 115 0.38 4.66 -19.21
N LYS A 116 -0.20 3.58 -19.74
CA LYS A 116 0.51 2.65 -20.63
C LYS A 116 1.16 3.32 -21.85
N THR A 117 0.47 4.28 -22.47
CA THR A 117 0.97 4.95 -23.68
C THR A 117 1.71 6.25 -23.38
N ASN A 118 1.17 7.05 -22.45
CA ASN A 118 1.64 8.41 -22.22
C ASN A 118 2.76 8.50 -21.16
N TYR A 119 2.87 7.49 -20.30
CA TYR A 119 3.78 7.46 -19.16
C TYR A 119 4.40 6.05 -19.00
N PRO A 120 5.18 5.58 -19.99
CA PRO A 120 5.68 4.20 -20.03
C PRO A 120 6.53 3.84 -18.81
N ASP A 121 7.31 4.78 -18.26
CA ASP A 121 8.14 4.54 -17.08
C ASP A 121 7.30 4.34 -15.81
N ILE A 122 6.26 5.16 -15.62
CA ILE A 122 5.30 5.02 -14.52
C ILE A 122 4.54 3.69 -14.67
N HIS A 123 4.14 3.35 -15.89
CA HIS A 123 3.47 2.08 -16.17
C HIS A 123 4.37 0.88 -15.83
N ALA A 124 5.64 0.90 -16.24
CA ALA A 124 6.61 -0.16 -15.94
C ALA A 124 6.84 -0.30 -14.42
N ALA A 125 6.98 0.82 -13.69
CA ALA A 125 7.12 0.79 -12.24
C ALA A 125 5.87 0.22 -11.55
N LEU A 126 4.67 0.61 -12.00
CA LEU A 126 3.39 0.12 -11.48
C LEU A 126 3.17 -1.37 -11.77
N GLN A 127 3.62 -1.84 -12.94
CA GLN A 127 3.68 -3.28 -13.25
C GLN A 127 4.63 -4.01 -12.32
N GLY A 128 5.78 -3.42 -11.98
CA GLY A 128 6.71 -3.97 -10.98
C GLY A 128 6.04 -4.23 -9.64
N VAL A 129 5.24 -3.28 -9.14
CA VAL A 129 4.46 -3.46 -7.90
C VAL A 129 3.45 -4.61 -8.03
N THR A 130 2.77 -4.72 -9.17
CA THR A 130 1.82 -5.81 -9.42
C THR A 130 2.50 -7.17 -9.44
N GLN A 131 3.64 -7.27 -10.14
CA GLN A 131 4.42 -8.50 -10.26
C GLN A 131 5.00 -8.96 -8.92
N ALA A 132 5.36 -8.02 -8.02
CA ALA A 132 5.89 -8.35 -6.70
C ALA A 132 4.91 -9.17 -5.83
N VAL A 133 3.61 -9.13 -6.14
CA VAL A 133 2.56 -9.80 -5.36
C VAL A 133 1.73 -10.79 -6.18
N GLU A 134 2.11 -11.06 -7.43
CA GLU A 134 1.30 -11.86 -8.37
C GLU A 134 1.00 -13.26 -7.83
N SER A 135 1.96 -13.88 -7.14
CA SER A 135 1.83 -15.19 -6.51
C SER A 135 0.71 -15.27 -5.47
N TYR A 136 0.28 -14.14 -4.90
CA TYR A 136 -0.76 -14.08 -3.87
C TYR A 136 -2.17 -13.90 -4.43
N LYS A 137 -2.34 -13.71 -5.74
CA LYS A 137 -3.69 -13.60 -6.34
C LYS A 137 -4.50 -14.90 -6.21
N GLY A 138 -3.85 -16.04 -6.39
CA GLY A 138 -4.46 -17.37 -6.18
C GLY A 138 -4.94 -17.54 -4.74
N PRO A 139 -4.03 -17.49 -3.75
CA PRO A 139 -4.38 -17.56 -2.32
C PRO A 139 -5.44 -16.54 -1.90
N ARG A 140 -5.40 -15.31 -2.41
CA ARG A 140 -6.44 -14.30 -2.13
C ARG A 140 -7.80 -14.69 -2.69
N ASN A 141 -7.85 -15.24 -3.89
CA ASN A 141 -9.12 -15.67 -4.50
C ASN A 141 -9.68 -16.87 -3.75
N GLU A 142 -8.84 -17.81 -3.36
CA GLU A 142 -9.21 -18.89 -2.44
C GLU A 142 -9.79 -18.31 -1.16
N LEU A 143 -9.14 -17.36 -0.49
CA LEU A 143 -9.68 -16.75 0.75
C LEU A 143 -11.06 -16.09 0.62
N ILE A 144 -11.41 -15.63 -0.57
CA ILE A 144 -12.72 -15.02 -0.82
C ILE A 144 -13.79 -16.08 -1.10
N HIS A 145 -13.38 -17.27 -1.55
CA HIS A 145 -14.27 -18.36 -1.93
C HIS A 145 -14.35 -19.48 -0.86
N SER A 146 -13.23 -19.88 -0.30
CA SER A 146 -13.05 -20.75 0.86
C SER A 146 -12.83 -19.88 2.11
N ALA A 147 -13.63 -20.09 3.15
CA ALA A 147 -13.66 -19.24 4.34
C ALA A 147 -12.34 -19.19 5.17
N ALA A 148 -11.30 -19.93 4.76
CA ALA A 148 -10.01 -19.99 5.45
C ALA A 148 -8.88 -20.44 4.50
N TYR A 149 -7.69 -19.90 4.72
CA TYR A 149 -6.44 -20.37 4.12
C TYR A 149 -6.11 -21.74 4.69
N THR A 150 -5.75 -22.67 3.82
CA THR A 150 -5.26 -23.98 4.22
C THR A 150 -4.18 -24.45 3.27
N SER A 151 -3.22 -25.19 3.82
CA SER A 151 -2.27 -25.99 3.06
C SER A 151 -2.33 -27.41 3.59
N ARG A 152 -1.71 -28.35 2.87
CA ARG A 152 -1.60 -29.73 3.33
C ARG A 152 -0.96 -29.80 4.72
N GLU A 153 0.16 -29.10 4.90
CA GLU A 153 0.94 -29.07 6.14
C GLU A 153 0.13 -28.43 7.27
N LEU A 154 -0.50 -27.28 7.01
CA LEU A 154 -1.30 -26.58 8.00
C LEU A 154 -2.50 -27.43 8.46
N GLY A 155 -3.18 -28.08 7.53
CA GLY A 155 -4.29 -29.00 7.83
C GLY A 155 -3.85 -30.21 8.65
N LEU A 156 -2.64 -30.74 8.41
CA LEU A 156 -2.06 -31.81 9.21
C LEU A 156 -1.80 -31.34 10.65
N PHE A 157 -1.13 -30.20 10.85
CA PHE A 157 -0.85 -29.66 12.18
C PHE A 157 -2.13 -29.36 12.97
N GLN A 158 -3.14 -28.78 12.31
CA GLN A 158 -4.45 -28.52 12.91
C GLN A 158 -5.14 -29.84 13.31
N SER A 159 -5.14 -30.84 12.44
CA SER A 159 -5.81 -32.13 12.71
C SER A 159 -5.15 -32.89 13.85
N ILE A 160 -3.81 -32.96 13.87
CA ILE A 160 -3.05 -33.62 14.94
C ILE A 160 -3.40 -32.98 16.29
N ARG A 161 -3.37 -31.65 16.36
CA ARG A 161 -3.69 -30.93 17.60
C ARG A 161 -5.16 -31.05 18.00
N HIS A 162 -6.09 -30.90 17.05
CA HIS A 162 -7.52 -30.89 17.34
C HIS A 162 -8.04 -32.26 17.80
N PHE A 163 -7.56 -33.34 17.17
CA PHE A 163 -7.98 -34.70 17.50
C PHE A 163 -7.06 -35.40 18.52
N GLY A 164 -5.97 -34.74 18.95
CA GLY A 164 -5.00 -35.32 19.86
C GLY A 164 -4.35 -36.59 19.31
N LEU A 165 -4.03 -36.60 18.01
CA LEU A 165 -3.49 -37.78 17.34
C LEU A 165 -2.10 -38.10 17.89
N ASP A 166 -1.90 -39.37 18.26
CA ASP A 166 -0.57 -39.88 18.59
C ASP A 166 0.28 -39.93 17.32
N THR A 167 1.42 -39.22 17.35
CA THR A 167 2.36 -39.14 16.24
C THR A 167 3.64 -39.94 16.50
N GLY A 168 3.65 -40.72 17.58
CA GLY A 168 4.81 -41.52 17.99
C GLY A 168 6.01 -40.62 18.28
N ASP A 169 7.13 -40.91 17.61
CA ASP A 169 8.39 -40.21 17.81
C ASP A 169 8.54 -38.92 16.97
N ILE A 170 7.49 -38.50 16.24
CA ILE A 170 7.56 -37.32 15.38
C ILE A 170 7.35 -36.05 16.21
N ASP A 171 8.34 -35.16 16.21
CA ASP A 171 8.19 -33.82 16.78
C ASP A 171 7.41 -32.89 15.81
N VAL A 172 6.08 -32.88 15.99
CA VAL A 172 5.17 -32.07 15.19
C VAL A 172 5.39 -30.57 15.40
N ASP A 173 5.80 -30.16 16.60
CA ASP A 173 6.05 -28.76 16.91
C ASP A 173 7.33 -28.27 16.21
N GLU A 174 8.36 -29.10 16.10
CA GLU A 174 9.54 -28.79 15.29
C GLU A 174 9.19 -28.63 13.81
N LEU A 175 8.39 -29.55 13.24
CA LEU A 175 7.95 -29.46 11.85
C LEU A 175 7.12 -28.18 11.60
N ALA A 176 6.21 -27.85 12.51
CA ALA A 176 5.39 -26.65 12.41
C ALA A 176 6.24 -25.37 12.56
N ARG A 177 7.24 -25.35 13.47
CA ARG A 177 8.22 -24.23 13.56
C ARG A 177 8.96 -24.04 12.25
N GLY A 178 9.41 -25.13 11.61
CA GLY A 178 10.07 -25.07 10.31
C GLY A 178 9.17 -24.50 9.23
N TYR A 179 7.92 -24.96 9.16
CA TYR A 179 6.93 -24.47 8.20
C TYR A 179 6.61 -22.97 8.40
N PHE A 180 6.36 -22.54 9.64
CA PHE A 180 6.07 -21.14 9.95
C PHE A 180 7.27 -20.23 9.65
N SER A 181 8.48 -20.68 9.95
CA SER A 181 9.72 -19.95 9.63
C SER A 181 9.93 -19.80 8.12
N GLY A 182 9.54 -20.81 7.34
CA GLY A 182 9.48 -20.73 5.88
C GLY A 182 8.51 -19.65 5.41
N GLY A 183 7.29 -19.63 5.96
CA GLY A 183 6.30 -18.60 5.69
C GLY A 183 6.77 -17.18 6.06
N ALA A 184 7.44 -17.01 7.21
CA ALA A 184 8.05 -15.73 7.60
C ALA A 184 9.09 -15.25 6.57
N THR A 185 9.94 -16.16 6.10
CA THR A 185 10.95 -15.86 5.08
C THR A 185 10.31 -15.39 3.77
N GLU A 186 9.25 -16.09 3.33
CA GLU A 186 8.48 -15.72 2.15
C GLU A 186 7.88 -14.31 2.29
N ILE A 187 7.21 -14.05 3.41
CA ILE A 187 6.62 -12.73 3.73
C ILE A 187 7.69 -11.65 3.69
N ALA A 188 8.85 -11.87 4.33
CA ALA A 188 9.95 -10.91 4.39
C ALA A 188 10.49 -10.56 2.99
N LEU A 189 10.69 -11.58 2.15
CA LEU A 189 11.15 -11.38 0.77
C LEU A 189 10.13 -10.61 -0.06
N THR A 190 8.83 -10.89 0.11
CA THR A 190 7.75 -10.16 -0.57
C THR A 190 7.70 -8.70 -0.13
N ILE A 191 7.82 -8.41 1.18
CA ILE A 191 7.88 -7.04 1.68
C ILE A 191 9.10 -6.30 1.12
N ALA A 192 10.27 -6.94 1.09
CA ALA A 192 11.48 -6.34 0.52
C ALA A 192 11.32 -5.99 -0.97
N ARG A 193 10.72 -6.90 -1.75
CA ARG A 193 10.39 -6.65 -3.16
C ARG A 193 9.40 -5.50 -3.31
N LEU A 194 8.35 -5.46 -2.50
CA LEU A 194 7.36 -4.40 -2.50
C LEU A 194 7.99 -3.03 -2.22
N VAL A 195 8.82 -2.93 -1.17
CA VAL A 195 9.54 -1.69 -0.83
C VAL A 195 10.40 -1.23 -2.00
N LYS A 196 11.16 -2.13 -2.63
CA LYS A 196 11.96 -1.81 -3.83
C LYS A 196 11.10 -1.30 -4.97
N THR A 197 10.00 -1.99 -5.29
CA THR A 197 9.12 -1.59 -6.40
C THR A 197 8.36 -0.29 -6.12
N LEU A 198 8.01 -0.02 -4.85
CA LEU A 198 7.41 1.23 -4.45
C LEU A 198 8.41 2.39 -4.57
N ALA A 199 9.67 2.19 -4.17
CA ALA A 199 10.71 3.20 -4.36
C ALA A 199 10.85 3.57 -5.84
N ASN A 200 10.94 2.57 -6.72
CA ASN A 200 10.99 2.79 -8.18
C ASN A 200 9.75 3.55 -8.70
N LEU A 201 8.56 3.28 -8.15
CA LEU A 201 7.34 4.01 -8.51
C LEU A 201 7.39 5.46 -8.05
N LEU A 202 7.86 5.72 -6.83
CA LEU A 202 8.02 7.08 -6.32
C LEU A 202 9.06 7.87 -7.13
N ASP A 203 10.15 7.23 -7.54
CA ASP A 203 11.16 7.83 -8.42
C ASP A 203 10.57 8.17 -9.80
N ALA A 204 9.76 7.28 -10.38
CA ALA A 204 9.08 7.54 -11.65
C ALA A 204 8.04 8.67 -11.55
N LEU A 205 7.44 8.87 -10.37
CA LEU A 205 6.49 9.97 -10.10
C LEU A 205 7.19 11.28 -9.71
N HIS A 206 8.46 11.22 -9.29
CA HIS A 206 9.20 12.37 -8.79
C HIS A 206 9.18 13.60 -9.72
N PRO A 207 9.34 13.48 -11.06
CA PRO A 207 9.27 14.62 -11.96
C PRO A 207 7.92 15.36 -11.90
N LEU A 208 6.82 14.64 -11.70
CA LEU A 208 5.49 15.25 -11.59
C LEU A 208 5.38 16.11 -10.32
N PHE A 209 6.01 15.66 -9.23
CA PHE A 209 6.03 16.40 -7.98
C PHE A 209 6.84 17.70 -8.09
N LEU A 210 7.92 17.71 -8.89
CA LEU A 210 8.70 18.92 -9.16
C LEU A 210 7.92 19.93 -10.00
N ILE A 211 7.27 19.47 -11.08
CA ILE A 211 6.44 20.32 -11.96
C ILE A 211 5.33 21.01 -11.16
N ALA A 212 4.69 20.29 -10.23
CA ALA A 212 3.65 20.86 -9.37
C ALA A 212 4.16 21.98 -8.45
N VAL A 213 5.41 21.90 -7.99
CA VAL A 213 6.04 22.94 -7.17
C VAL A 213 6.44 24.16 -8.02
N ASP A 214 6.96 23.92 -9.23
CA ASP A 214 7.42 25.01 -10.12
C ASP A 214 6.25 25.85 -10.68
N HIS A 215 5.12 25.22 -11.02
CA HIS A 215 3.92 25.94 -11.47
C HIS A 215 3.38 26.93 -10.42
N ASP A 216 3.50 26.62 -9.12
CA ASP A 216 3.10 27.52 -8.05
C ASP A 216 4.07 28.72 -7.93
N ASN A 217 5.37 28.46 -8.03
CA ASN A 217 6.41 29.49 -7.99
C ASN A 217 6.28 30.51 -9.14
N GLU A 218 5.91 30.06 -10.34
CA GLU A 218 5.64 30.96 -11.48
C GLU A 218 4.38 31.81 -11.28
N HIS A 219 3.31 31.23 -10.71
CA HIS A 219 2.08 31.97 -10.39
C HIS A 219 2.32 33.05 -9.32
N LEU A 220 3.17 32.77 -8.33
CA LEU A 220 3.59 33.74 -7.32
C LEU A 220 4.45 34.87 -7.90
N LYS A 221 5.38 34.56 -8.82
CA LYS A 221 6.19 35.58 -9.52
C LYS A 221 5.33 36.51 -10.37
N LYS A 222 4.33 35.99 -11.09
CA LYS A 222 3.42 36.82 -11.91
C LYS A 222 2.52 37.76 -11.08
N LYS A 223 2.12 37.35 -9.87
CA LYS A 223 1.36 38.23 -8.94
C LYS A 223 2.21 39.31 -8.27
N SER A 224 3.54 39.17 -8.31
CA SER A 224 4.47 40.08 -7.64
C SER A 224 5.00 41.21 -8.54
N ALA A 225 4.69 41.17 -9.85
CA ALA A 225 5.04 42.26 -10.76
C ALA A 225 4.07 43.44 -10.56
N PRO A 226 4.55 44.65 -10.23
CA PRO A 226 3.67 45.80 -10.09
C PRO A 226 3.07 46.16 -11.45
N GLU A 227 1.76 46.41 -11.49
CA GLU A 227 1.12 47.10 -12.61
C GLU A 227 1.80 48.46 -12.77
N GLY A 228 2.65 48.55 -13.78
CA GLY A 228 3.27 49.81 -14.19
C GLY A 228 2.16 50.81 -14.49
N THR A 229 2.10 51.86 -13.70
CA THR A 229 1.29 53.05 -13.97
C THR A 229 1.80 53.70 -15.25
N ASP A 230 1.15 53.38 -16.37
CA ASP A 230 1.20 54.24 -17.56
C ASP A 230 0.38 55.49 -17.28
N LYS A 231 1.07 56.53 -16.84
CA LYS A 231 0.65 57.92 -17.00
C LYS A 231 1.88 58.76 -17.32
N SER A 232 2.04 59.10 -18.59
CA SER A 232 2.40 60.44 -19.08
C SER A 232 2.20 60.50 -20.59
#